data_AF-A0A372IVW1-F1
#
_entry.id   AF-A0A372IVW1-F1
#
_cell.length_a   1.000
_cell.length_b   1.000
_cell.length_c   1.000
_cell.angle_alpha   90.00
_cell.angle_beta   90.00
_cell.angle_gamma   90.00
#
_symmetry.space_group_name_H-M   'P 1'
#
loop_
_entity.id
_entity.type
_entity.pdbx_description
1 polymer ?
#
loop_
_entity_poly.entity_id
_entity_poly.type
_entity_poly.pdbx_seq_one_letter_code
_entity_poly.pdbx_strand_id
1 'polypeptide(L)'
;MTDPHRPATAAGTDPGGVERRAALAEALGKEVWPADRDRLVARVEESNAPDRVLADLRRLPGREEFSTVQDVARALGIGTEQERF
;
A
#
# COMPACT_ATOMS: atom_id res chain seq x y z
N MET A 1 -39.28 -8.41 -1.97
CA MET A 1 -38.67 -9.29 -0.96
C MET A 1 -37.19 -9.34 -1.32
N THR A 2 -36.40 -8.61 -0.52
CA THR A 2 -34.94 -8.46 -0.47
C THR A 2 -34.13 -8.71 -1.75
N ASP A 3 -33.75 -7.60 -2.37
CA ASP A 3 -32.59 -7.52 -3.25
C ASP A 3 -31.32 -8.06 -2.54
N PRO A 4 -30.54 -8.96 -3.16
CA PRO A 4 -29.29 -9.46 -2.61
C PRO A 4 -28.11 -8.64 -3.15
N HIS A 5 -28.09 -7.32 -2.96
CA HIS A 5 -26.84 -6.54 -2.95
C HIS A 5 -26.04 -6.95 -1.71
N ARG A 6 -25.50 -8.17 -1.71
CA ARG A 6 -24.34 -8.51 -0.91
C ARG A 6 -23.23 -7.61 -1.47
N PRO A 7 -22.67 -6.66 -0.72
CA PRO A 7 -21.48 -5.98 -1.21
C PRO A 7 -20.48 -7.09 -1.50
N ALA A 8 -20.02 -7.15 -2.75
CA ALA A 8 -18.86 -7.93 -3.12
C ALA A 8 -17.64 -7.24 -2.49
N THR A 9 -17.55 -7.26 -1.15
CA THR A 9 -16.28 -7.09 -0.46
C THR A 9 -15.45 -8.25 -0.96
N ALA A 10 -14.56 -7.97 -1.93
CA ALA A 10 -13.74 -8.96 -2.59
C ALA A 10 -13.20 -9.93 -1.54
N ALA A 11 -13.59 -11.21 -1.66
CA ALA A 11 -13.42 -12.26 -0.66
C ALA A 11 -11.94 -12.65 -0.41
N GLY A 12 -11.01 -11.78 -0.79
CA GLY A 12 -9.57 -11.91 -0.63
C GLY A 12 -8.92 -10.56 -0.29
N THR A 13 -9.63 -9.69 0.45
CA THR A 13 -9.03 -8.45 0.95
C THR A 13 -9.09 -8.38 2.47
N ASP A 14 -8.04 -8.87 3.12
CA ASP A 14 -7.73 -8.58 4.52
C ASP A 14 -7.99 -7.09 4.82
N PRO A 15 -8.91 -6.74 5.73
CA PRO A 15 -9.26 -5.35 6.02
C PRO A 15 -8.04 -4.55 6.51
N GLY A 16 -7.11 -5.20 7.23
CA GLY A 16 -5.84 -4.60 7.62
C GLY A 16 -4.90 -4.32 6.45
N GLY A 17 -5.00 -5.08 5.37
CA GLY A 17 -4.32 -4.83 4.09
C GLY A 17 -4.90 -3.61 3.36
N VAL A 18 -6.22 -3.45 3.35
CA VAL A 18 -6.89 -2.28 2.77
C VAL A 18 -6.46 -1.01 3.48
N GLU A 19 -6.55 -0.99 4.81
CA GLU A 19 -6.20 0.19 5.62
C GLU A 19 -4.72 0.58 5.46
N ARG A 20 -3.82 -0.40 5.42
CA ARG A 20 -2.39 -0.14 5.19
C ARG A 20 -2.12 0.44 3.79
N ARG A 21 -2.77 -0.08 2.75
CA ARG A 21 -2.65 0.48 1.39
C ARG A 21 -3.22 1.89 1.30
N ALA A 22 -4.34 2.15 1.97
CA ALA A 22 -4.93 3.48 2.02
C ALA A 22 -3.99 4.49 2.68
N ALA A 23 -3.40 4.11 3.83
CA ALA A 23 -2.41 4.95 4.52
C ALA A 23 -1.17 5.24 3.66
N LEU A 24 -0.67 4.26 2.91
CA LEU A 24 0.42 4.46 1.96
C LEU A 24 0.03 5.43 0.84
N ALA A 25 -1.17 5.27 0.25
CA ALA A 25 -1.64 6.11 -0.84
C ALA A 25 -1.82 7.58 -0.40
N GLU A 26 -2.35 7.79 0.80
CA GLU A 26 -2.55 9.12 1.38
C GLU A 26 -1.22 9.81 1.68
N ALA A 27 -0.26 9.09 2.29
CA ALA A 27 1.03 9.65 2.67
C ALA A 27 1.92 10.00 1.46
N LEU A 28 1.90 9.17 0.42
CA LEU A 28 2.78 9.29 -0.74
C LEU A 28 2.20 10.20 -1.84
N GLY A 29 0.88 10.22 -1.99
CA GLY A 29 0.21 10.92 -3.08
C GLY A 29 0.53 10.31 -4.45
N LYS A 30 -0.09 10.86 -5.50
CA LYS A 30 0.11 10.42 -6.89
C LYS A 30 1.33 11.05 -7.57
N GLU A 31 1.85 12.13 -7.00
CA GLU A 31 2.92 12.96 -7.56
C GLU A 31 4.32 12.43 -7.29
N VAL A 32 4.48 11.50 -6.34
CA VAL A 32 5.77 10.90 -6.01
C VAL A 32 6.22 9.90 -7.07
N TRP A 33 5.29 9.36 -7.86
CA TRP A 33 5.57 8.26 -8.79
C TRP A 33 6.10 8.75 -10.14
N PRO A 34 7.03 8.01 -10.76
CA PRO A 34 7.75 6.84 -10.21
C PRO A 34 8.81 7.24 -9.17
N ALA A 35 9.07 6.37 -8.19
CA ALA A 35 10.05 6.63 -7.12
C ALA A 35 10.68 5.35 -6.56
N ASP A 36 11.94 5.47 -6.16
CA ASP A 36 12.66 4.49 -5.35
C ASP A 36 12.32 4.62 -3.85
N ARG A 37 12.72 3.62 -3.06
CA ARG A 37 12.53 3.60 -1.60
C ARG A 37 12.97 4.90 -0.93
N ASP A 38 14.15 5.42 -1.25
CA ASP A 38 14.71 6.57 -0.54
C ASP A 38 13.89 7.84 -0.82
N ARG A 39 13.38 7.97 -2.05
CA ARG A 39 12.44 9.06 -2.41
C ARG A 39 11.08 8.92 -1.75
N LEU A 40 10.56 7.70 -1.62
CA LEU A 40 9.31 7.44 -0.89
C LEU A 40 9.45 7.78 0.60
N VAL A 41 10.57 7.39 1.22
CA VAL A 41 10.89 7.70 2.62
C VAL A 41 10.95 9.21 2.84
N ALA A 42 11.70 9.93 2.00
CA ALA A 42 11.79 11.39 2.09
C ALA A 42 10.41 12.07 1.99
N ARG A 43 9.57 11.62 1.06
CA ARG A 43 8.21 12.17 0.88
C ARG A 43 7.34 12.00 2.13
N VAL A 44 7.43 10.84 2.77
CA VAL A 44 6.68 10.52 4.00
C VAL A 44 7.20 11.33 5.19
N GLU A 45 8.51 11.53 5.29
CA GLU A 45 9.12 12.38 6.32
C GLU A 45 8.69 13.86 6.16
N GLU A 46 8.58 14.37 4.93
CA GLU A 46 8.07 15.72 4.66
C GLU A 46 6.58 15.89 5.01
N SER A 47 5.76 14.88 4.72
CA SER A 47 4.30 14.92 4.95
C SER A 47 3.88 14.70 6.42
N ASN A 48 4.80 14.51 7.37
CA ASN A 48 4.48 14.10 8.75
C ASN A 48 3.57 12.87 8.81
N ALA A 49 3.81 11.91 7.91
CA ALA A 49 2.98 10.72 7.82
C ALA A 49 3.25 9.76 9.01
N PRO A 50 2.31 8.83 9.30
CA PRO A 50 2.40 7.95 10.46
C PRO A 50 3.69 7.11 10.47
N ASP A 51 4.31 6.93 11.64
CA ASP A 51 5.56 6.15 11.79
C ASP A 51 5.47 4.73 11.21
N ARG A 52 4.28 4.12 11.24
CA ARG A 52 4.02 2.81 10.62
C ARG A 52 4.31 2.80 9.13
N VAL A 53 3.97 3.87 8.41
CA VAL A 53 4.19 4.00 6.96
C VAL A 53 5.69 4.11 6.69
N LEU A 54 6.39 4.94 7.47
CA LEU A 54 7.84 5.09 7.38
C LEU A 54 8.57 3.77 7.66
N ALA A 55 8.13 3.02 8.69
CA ALA A 55 8.67 1.72 9.03
C ALA A 55 8.46 0.69 7.92
N ASP A 56 7.28 0.67 7.28
CA ASP A 56 6.99 -0.19 6.14
C ASP A 56 7.88 0.16 4.95
N LEU A 57 7.99 1.44 4.57
CA LEU A 57 8.83 1.87 3.44
C LEU A 57 10.31 1.50 3.63
N ARG A 58 10.83 1.57 4.86
CA ARG A 58 12.23 1.17 5.16
C ARG A 58 12.50 -0.32 4.93
N ARG A 59 11.46 -1.16 4.85
CA ARG A 59 11.59 -2.60 4.56
C ARG A 59 11.62 -2.89 3.05
N LEU A 60 11.34 -1.91 2.20
CA LEU A 60 11.38 -2.07 0.75
C LEU A 60 12.81 -2.34 0.25
N PRO A 61 12.95 -3.10 -0.84
CA PRO A 61 14.22 -3.22 -1.54
C PRO A 61 14.65 -1.86 -2.11
N GLY A 62 15.84 -1.39 -1.76
CA GLY A 62 16.32 -0.05 -2.12
C GLY A 62 16.82 0.14 -3.56
N ARG A 63 16.77 -0.90 -4.41
CA ARG A 63 17.22 -0.82 -5.82
C ARG A 63 16.08 -0.89 -6.83
N GLU A 64 14.84 -1.00 -6.35
CA GLU A 64 13.66 -1.12 -7.19
C GLU A 64 12.96 0.23 -7.29
N GLU A 65 12.55 0.59 -8.50
CA GLU A 65 11.70 1.75 -8.74
C GLU A 65 10.25 1.29 -8.75
N PHE A 66 9.45 1.92 -7.90
CA PHE A 66 8.04 1.63 -7.78
C PHE A 66 7.26 2.61 -8.64
N SER A 67 6.36 2.09 -9.48
CA SER A 67 5.51 2.93 -10.34
C SER A 67 4.19 3.33 -9.67
N THR A 68 3.74 2.59 -8.66
CA THR A 68 2.45 2.82 -8.00
C THR A 68 2.44 2.33 -6.56
N VAL A 69 1.44 2.79 -5.79
CA VAL A 69 1.20 2.30 -4.43
C VAL A 69 0.95 0.79 -4.35
N GLN A 70 0.39 0.18 -5.41
CA GLN A 70 0.15 -1.27 -5.45
C GLN A 70 1.46 -2.07 -5.53
N ASP A 71 2.45 -1.50 -6.20
CA ASP A 71 3.77 -2.10 -6.35
C ASP A 71 4.51 -2.12 -5.00
N VAL A 72 4.46 -1.00 -4.28
CA VAL A 72 4.93 -0.90 -2.89
C VAL A 72 4.18 -1.86 -1.97
N ALA A 73 2.85 -1.90 -2.06
CA ALA A 73 2.04 -2.80 -1.24
C ALA A 73 2.41 -4.27 -1.48
N ARG A 74 2.63 -4.68 -2.74
CA ARG A 74 3.09 -6.02 -3.10
C ARG A 74 4.47 -6.31 -2.52
N ALA A 75 5.42 -5.37 -2.62
CA ALA A 75 6.76 -5.54 -2.07
C ALA A 75 6.76 -5.66 -0.53
N LEU A 76 5.79 -5.04 0.15
CA LEU A 76 5.54 -5.21 1.60
C LEU A 76 4.71 -6.46 1.95
N GLY A 77 4.21 -7.21 0.97
CA GLY A 77 3.29 -8.33 1.20
C GLY A 77 1.90 -7.90 1.70
N ILE A 78 1.51 -6.64 1.46
CA ILE A 78 0.23 -6.07 1.87
C ILE A 78 -0.80 -6.37 0.77
N GLY A 79 -1.61 -7.39 1.00
CA GLY A 79 -2.81 -7.67 0.21
C GLY A 79 -2.65 -8.70 -0.91
N THR A 80 -1.70 -9.62 -0.78
CA THR A 80 -1.79 -10.91 -1.47
C THR A 80 -2.24 -11.96 -0.46
N GLU A 81 -3.55 -12.13 -0.34
CA GLU A 81 -4.07 -13.46 -0.03
C GLU A 81 -3.59 -14.35 -1.17
N GLN A 82 -2.54 -15.12 -0.88
CA GLN A 82 -2.00 -16.13 -1.76
C GLN A 82 -3.17 -16.97 -2.23
N GLU A 83 -3.43 -16.96 -3.55
CA GLU A 83 -4.17 -18.03 -4.22
C GLU A 83 -3.52 -19.35 -3.79
N ARG A 84 -4.09 -19.96 -2.76
CA ARG A 84 -3.71 -21.31 -2.34
C ARG A 84 -4.50 -22.23 -3.27
N PHE A 85 -3.82 -22.62 -4.35
CA PHE A 85 -4.24 -23.70 -5.25
C PHE A 85 -4.67 -24.96 -4.48
#